data_AF-A0A950D551-F1
#
_entry.id   AF-A0A950D551-F1
#
_cell.length_a   1.000
_cell.length_b   1.000
_cell.length_c   1.000
_cell.angle_alpha   90.00
_cell.angle_beta   90.00
_cell.angle_gamma   90.00
#
_symmetry.space_group_name_H-M   'P 1'
#
loop_
_entity.id
_entity.type
_entity.pdbx_description
1 polymer ?
#
loop_
_entity_poly.entity_id
_entity_poly.type
_entity_poly.pdbx_seq_one_letter_code
_entity_poly.pdbx_strand_id
1 'polypeptide(L)'
;AEGDYTVRLLPPPVLEGPIPTTSFHVEPPAGELERTELNQPELSLAATTSGGKFYRPEATEALLNDLPKPQKVPLDTDPPVPLWNTWPVLALFLMLITAEWVLRKRNQMV
;
A
#
# COMPACT_ATOMS: atom_id res chain seq x y z
N ALA A 1 19.19 16.91 4.66
CA ALA A 1 20.57 17.43 4.77
C ALA A 1 20.75 17.84 6.22
N GLU A 2 21.94 17.63 6.77
CA GLU A 2 22.26 18.12 8.12
C GLU A 2 22.20 19.65 8.12
N GLY A 3 21.67 20.23 9.19
CA GLY A 3 21.65 21.69 9.33
C GLY A 3 20.63 22.20 10.34
N ASP A 4 20.76 23.49 10.62
CA ASP A 4 19.83 24.22 11.47
C ASP A 4 18.65 24.73 10.65
N TYR A 5 17.46 24.29 11.02
CA TYR A 5 16.23 24.66 10.35
C TYR A 5 15.40 25.58 11.24
N THR A 6 14.82 26.61 10.63
CA THR A 6 13.92 27.54 11.30
C THR A 6 12.52 27.40 10.69
N VAL A 7 11.53 27.01 11.50
CA VAL A 7 10.13 26.98 11.07
C VAL A 7 9.47 28.29 11.45
N ARG A 8 8.74 28.87 10.49
CA ARG A 8 7.90 30.05 10.68
C ARG A 8 6.50 29.73 10.19
N LEU A 9 5.49 30.08 10.98
CA LEU A 9 4.09 29.93 10.58
C LEU A 9 3.72 31.01 9.54
N LEU A 10 3.17 30.59 8.40
CA LEU A 10 2.63 31.44 7.34
C LEU A 10 1.18 31.00 7.01
N PRO A 11 0.24 31.92 6.71
CA PRO A 11 0.38 33.38 6.65
C PRO A 11 0.59 34.01 8.04
N PRO A 12 1.14 35.25 8.14
CA PRO A 12 1.35 35.90 9.43
C PRO A 12 0.02 35.88 10.22
N PRO A 13 -0.01 35.28 11.42
CA PRO A 13 -1.24 35.21 12.20
C PRO A 13 -1.71 36.64 12.50
N VAL A 14 -3.04 36.84 12.63
CA VAL A 14 -3.67 38.10 13.07
C VAL A 14 -3.40 38.38 14.56
N LEU A 15 -2.29 37.87 15.08
CA LEU A 15 -1.84 38.03 16.46
C LEU A 15 -0.89 39.22 16.50
N GLU A 16 -1.18 40.20 17.36
CA GLU A 16 -0.24 41.28 17.67
C GLU A 16 0.98 40.69 18.38
N GLY A 17 2.14 40.70 17.73
CA GLY A 17 3.39 40.20 18.31
C GLY A 17 4.39 39.62 17.31
N PRO A 18 5.59 39.23 17.76
CA PRO A 18 6.58 38.57 16.91
C PRO A 18 6.07 37.22 16.41
N ILE A 19 6.35 36.89 15.14
CA ILE A 19 5.93 35.65 14.49
C ILE A 19 6.48 34.45 15.28
N PRO A 20 5.63 33.48 15.70
CA PRO A 20 6.09 32.29 16.39
C PRO A 20 7.09 31.54 15.51
N THR A 21 8.32 31.48 15.99
CA THR A 21 9.46 30.92 15.28
C THR A 21 10.09 29.88 16.19
N THR A 22 10.33 28.68 15.66
CA THR A 22 11.06 27.63 16.38
C THR A 22 12.23 27.16 15.52
N SER A 23 13.37 26.94 16.16
CA SER A 23 14.56 26.37 15.53
C SER A 23 14.76 24.94 16.00
N PHE A 24 15.17 24.07 15.08
CA PHE A 24 15.55 22.70 15.40
C PHE A 24 16.77 22.30 14.57
N HIS A 25 17.61 21.46 15.15
CA HIS A 25 18.79 20.91 14.51
C HIS A 25 18.44 19.53 13.93
N VAL A 26 18.78 19.29 12.66
CA VAL A 26 18.60 17.99 12.01
C VAL A 26 19.96 17.34 11.88
N GLU A 27 20.17 16.28 12.64
CA GLU A 27 21.35 15.42 12.52
C GLU A 27 21.18 14.43 11.35
N PRO A 28 22.27 14.05 10.67
CA PRO A 28 22.21 12.97 9.70
C PRO A 28 21.80 11.67 10.40
N PRO A 29 21.04 10.79 9.73
CA PRO A 29 20.73 9.49 10.30
C PRO A 29 22.04 8.75 10.56
N ALA A 30 22.12 8.09 11.71
CA ALA A 30 23.25 7.24 12.08
C ALA A 30 23.53 6.23 10.95
N GLY A 31 24.81 5.95 10.70
CA GLY A 31 25.21 4.95 9.71
C GLY A 31 24.67 3.56 10.11
N GLU A 32 24.38 2.69 9.13
CA GLU A 32 23.85 1.34 9.40
C GLU A 32 24.75 0.54 10.36
N LEU A 33 26.06 0.77 10.30
CA LEU A 33 27.06 0.10 11.14
C LEU A 33 27.35 0.81 12.47
N GLU A 34 26.76 1.99 12.72
CA GLU A 34 27.03 2.78 13.92
C GLU A 34 26.36 2.20 15.16
N ARG A 35 25.22 1.50 14.98
CA ARG A 35 24.48 0.82 16.05
C ARG A 35 24.13 -0.60 15.63
N THR A 36 25.01 -1.55 15.95
CA THR A 36 24.79 -2.98 15.67
C THR A 36 24.04 -3.69 16.80
N GLU A 37 23.79 -3.01 17.91
CA GLU A 37 23.06 -3.57 19.04
C GLU A 37 21.57 -3.72 18.76
N LEU A 38 20.96 -4.72 19.39
CA LEU A 38 19.54 -4.99 19.27
C LEU A 38 18.71 -3.88 19.94
N ASN A 39 17.92 -3.13 19.16
CA ASN A 39 16.92 -2.22 19.70
C ASN A 39 15.64 -2.97 20.13
N GLN A 40 15.73 -3.71 21.23
CA GLN A 40 14.62 -4.50 21.75
C GLN A 40 13.33 -3.69 22.00
N PRO A 41 13.38 -2.45 22.57
CA PRO A 41 12.18 -1.64 22.78
C PRO A 41 11.41 -1.35 21.49
N GLU A 42 12.10 -0.92 20.42
CA GLU A 42 11.46 -0.62 19.14
C GLU A 42 10.89 -1.87 18.47
N LEU A 43 11.63 -2.99 18.52
CA LEU A 43 11.14 -4.26 17.97
C LEU A 43 9.87 -4.74 18.68
N SER A 44 9.80 -4.56 20.00
CA SER A 44 8.63 -4.92 20.80
C SER A 44 7.42 -4.03 20.47
N LEU A 45 7.67 -2.73 20.29
CA LEU A 45 6.64 -1.77 19.87
C LEU A 45 6.12 -2.09 18.47
N ALA A 46 7.00 -2.38 17.51
CA ALA A 46 6.64 -2.73 16.14
C ALA A 46 5.81 -4.02 16.08
N ALA A 47 6.19 -5.04 16.87
CA ALA A 47 5.42 -6.26 16.98
C ALA A 47 4.01 -5.98 17.52
N THR A 48 3.89 -5.21 18.60
CA THR A 48 2.58 -4.87 19.19
C THR A 48 1.70 -4.05 18.24
N THR A 49 2.30 -3.07 17.55
CA THR A 49 1.60 -2.19 16.60
C THR A 49 1.07 -2.95 15.38
N SER A 50 1.78 -3.98 14.94
CA SER A 50 1.33 -4.85 13.84
C SER A 50 0.36 -5.96 14.26
N GLY A 51 0.02 -6.05 15.55
CA GLY A 51 -0.83 -7.11 16.11
C GLY A 51 -0.09 -8.44 16.33
N GLY A 52 1.25 -8.42 16.25
CA GLY A 52 2.11 -9.55 16.55
C GLY A 52 2.65 -9.55 17.99
N LYS A 53 3.58 -10.46 18.25
CA LYS A 53 4.27 -10.61 19.55
C LYS A 53 5.78 -10.77 19.32
N PHE A 54 6.57 -10.11 20.15
CA PHE A 54 8.03 -10.21 20.12
C PHE A 54 8.50 -11.44 20.90
N TYR A 55 9.47 -12.18 20.34
CA TYR A 55 10.10 -13.32 21.00
C TYR A 55 11.61 -13.15 20.99
N ARG A 56 12.24 -13.53 22.10
CA ARG A 56 13.70 -13.66 22.19
C ARG A 56 14.12 -15.07 21.73
N PRO A 57 15.38 -15.26 21.29
CA PRO A 57 15.88 -16.57 20.88
C PRO A 57 15.65 -17.65 21.94
N GLU A 58 15.77 -17.30 23.22
CA GLU A 58 15.59 -18.23 24.34
C GLU A 58 14.12 -18.64 24.56
N ALA A 59 13.16 -17.84 24.09
CA ALA A 59 11.73 -18.09 24.22
C ALA A 59 11.10 -18.67 22.95
N THR A 60 11.91 -19.04 21.95
CA THR A 60 11.44 -19.52 20.64
C THR A 60 10.61 -20.80 20.73
N GLU A 61 10.83 -21.61 21.76
CA GLU A 61 10.06 -22.85 21.98
C GLU A 61 8.56 -22.58 22.19
N ALA A 62 8.20 -21.41 22.77
CA ALA A 62 6.82 -21.01 22.96
C ALA A 62 6.14 -20.51 21.68
N LEU A 63 6.92 -20.14 20.65
CA LEU A 63 6.41 -19.56 19.41
C LEU A 63 5.39 -20.47 18.73
N LEU A 64 5.70 -21.77 18.61
CA LEU A 64 4.83 -22.75 17.96
C LEU A 64 3.48 -22.90 18.69
N ASN A 65 3.46 -22.74 20.01
CA ASN A 65 2.25 -22.85 20.83
C ASN A 65 1.40 -21.58 20.75
N ASP A 66 2.03 -20.42 20.60
CA ASP A 66 1.37 -19.13 20.56
C ASP A 66 0.88 -18.73 19.15
N LEU A 67 1.23 -19.51 18.12
CA LEU A 67 0.74 -19.29 16.76
C LEU A 67 -0.79 -19.50 16.72
N PRO A 68 -1.56 -18.53 16.16
CA PRO A 68 -2.98 -18.72 15.99
C PRO A 68 -3.24 -19.92 15.08
N LYS A 69 -4.29 -20.68 15.40
CA LYS A 69 -4.71 -21.81 14.55
C LYS A 69 -4.90 -21.30 13.12
N PRO A 70 -4.45 -22.05 12.09
CA PRO A 70 -4.60 -21.64 10.70
C PRO A 70 -6.07 -21.31 10.44
N GLN A 71 -6.36 -20.03 10.24
CA GLN A 71 -7.66 -19.64 9.72
C GLN A 71 -7.64 -20.10 8.26
N LYS A 72 -8.49 -21.07 7.95
CA LYS A 72 -8.80 -21.39 6.55
C LYS A 72 -9.50 -20.16 6.00
N VAL A 73 -8.73 -19.19 5.52
CA VAL A 73 -9.27 -18.18 4.61
C VAL A 73 -9.69 -18.99 3.38
N PRO A 74 -10.98 -19.04 3.03
CA PRO A 74 -11.35 -19.51 1.72
C PRO A 74 -10.64 -18.56 0.76
N LEU A 75 -9.56 -19.04 0.15
CA LEU A 75 -9.13 -18.52 -1.13
C LEU A 75 -10.18 -19.00 -2.13
N ASP A 76 -11.41 -18.51 -1.98
CA ASP A 76 -12.43 -18.53 -3.03
C ASP A 76 -11.99 -17.48 -4.04
N THR A 77 -10.86 -17.74 -4.68
CA THR A 77 -10.63 -17.23 -6.02
C THR A 77 -11.54 -18.09 -6.88
N ASP A 78 -12.82 -17.69 -6.98
CA ASP A 78 -13.70 -18.23 -8.00
C ASP A 78 -12.92 -18.26 -9.31
N PRO A 79 -12.92 -19.40 -10.03
CA PRO A 79 -12.15 -19.50 -11.26
C PRO A 79 -12.53 -18.34 -12.18
N PRO A 80 -11.55 -17.64 -12.77
CA PRO A 80 -11.81 -16.41 -13.53
C PRO A 80 -12.82 -16.70 -14.64
N VAL A 81 -13.96 -16.01 -14.62
CA VAL A 81 -15.01 -16.17 -15.64
C VAL A 81 -14.49 -15.63 -16.98
N PRO A 82 -14.40 -16.45 -18.04
CA PRO A 82 -13.87 -16.00 -19.32
C PRO A 82 -14.90 -15.14 -20.05
N LEU A 83 -14.74 -13.81 -20.04
CA LEU A 83 -15.66 -12.88 -20.71
C LEU A 83 -15.72 -13.09 -22.23
N TRP A 84 -14.60 -13.46 -22.86
CA TRP A 84 -14.47 -13.55 -24.32
C TRP A 84 -14.88 -14.91 -24.90
N ASN A 85 -14.80 -15.99 -24.12
CA ASN A 85 -15.06 -17.35 -24.60
C ASN A 85 -16.51 -17.78 -24.37
N THR A 86 -17.45 -16.90 -24.69
CA THR A 86 -18.89 -17.20 -24.59
C THR A 86 -19.56 -17.00 -25.94
N TRP A 87 -20.41 -17.96 -26.34
CA TRP A 87 -21.12 -17.92 -27.62
C TRP A 87 -21.96 -16.64 -27.82
N PRO A 88 -22.59 -16.03 -26.79
CA PRO A 88 -23.29 -14.75 -26.94
C PRO A 88 -22.37 -13.60 -27.37
N VAL A 89 -21.14 -13.53 -26.86
CA VAL A 89 -20.17 -12.48 -27.24
C VAL A 89 -19.74 -12.64 -28.70
N LEU A 90 -19.52 -13.87 -29.14
CA LEU A 90 -19.25 -14.18 -30.55
C LEU A 90 -20.43 -13.78 -31.45
N ALA A 91 -21.65 -14.13 -31.06
CA ALA A 91 -22.87 -13.80 -31.81
C ALA A 91 -23.08 -12.29 -31.91
N LEU A 92 -22.86 -11.55 -30.81
CA LEU A 92 -22.95 -10.09 -30.78
C LEU A 92 -21.90 -9.45 -31.72
N PHE A 93 -20.65 -9.92 -31.66
CA PHE A 93 -19.58 -9.43 -32.52
C PHE A 93 -19.87 -9.66 -34.01
N LEU A 94 -20.30 -10.88 -34.37
CA LEU A 94 -20.71 -11.20 -35.74
C LEU A 94 -21.91 -10.37 -36.19
N MET A 95 -22.89 -10.15 -35.31
CA MET A 95 -24.04 -9.30 -35.61
C MET A 95 -23.62 -7.87 -35.89
N LEU A 96 -22.73 -7.28 -35.08
CA LEU A 96 -22.25 -5.91 -35.28
C LEU A 96 -21.51 -5.76 -36.61
N ILE A 97 -20.60 -6.67 -36.94
CA ILE A 97 -19.87 -6.65 -38.21
C ILE A 97 -20.82 -6.86 -39.40
N THR A 98 -21.75 -7.79 -39.27
CA THR A 98 -22.73 -8.05 -40.34
C THR A 98 -23.65 -6.85 -40.52
N ALA A 99 -24.11 -6.22 -39.44
CA ALA A 99 -24.94 -5.03 -39.47
C ALA A 99 -24.18 -3.84 -40.08
N GLU A 100 -22.91 -3.66 -39.73
CA GLU A 100 -22.04 -2.67 -40.36
C GLU A 100 -21.91 -2.91 -41.86
N TRP A 101 -21.62 -4.15 -42.27
CA TRP A 101 -21.53 -4.53 -43.69
C TRP A 101 -22.85 -4.28 -44.44
N VAL A 102 -23.98 -4.65 -43.86
CA VAL A 102 -25.32 -4.40 -44.44
C VAL A 102 -25.56 -2.89 -44.57
N LEU A 103 -25.24 -2.12 -43.53
CA LEU A 103 -25.41 -0.67 -43.53
C LEU A 103 -24.52 -0.01 -44.60
N ARG A 104 -23.25 -0.41 -44.67
CA ARG A 104 -22.29 0.03 -45.68
C ARG A 104 -22.79 -0.30 -47.10
N LYS A 105 -23.29 -1.51 -47.31
CA LYS A 105 -23.86 -1.96 -48.59
C LYS A 105 -25.09 -1.15 -48.99
N ARG A 106 -25.98 -0.85 -48.04
CA ARG A 106 -27.20 -0.07 -48.28
C ARG A 106 -26.90 1.40 -48.57
N ASN A 107 -25.86 1.95 -47.96
CA ASN A 107 -25.42 3.33 -48.18
C ASN A 107 -24.51 3.49 -49.41
N GLN A 108 -24.29 2.43 -50.22
CA GLN A 108 -23.38 2.43 -51.38
C GLN A 108 -21.97 2.95 -51.07
N MET A 109 -21.51 2.78 -49.83
CA MET A 109 -20.16 3.11 -49.43
C MET A 109 -19.27 1.91 -49.75
N VAL A 110 -18.83 1.80 -51.01
CA VAL A 110 -17.62 1.03 -51.34
C VAL A 110 -16.41 1.94 -51.24
#